data_AF-A0A957S237-F1
#
_entry.id   AF-A0A957S237-F1
#
_cell.length_a   1.000
_cell.length_b   1.000
_cell.length_c   1.000
_cell.angle_alpha   90.00
_cell.angle_beta   90.00
_cell.angle_gamma   90.00
#
_symmetry.space_group_name_H-M   'P 1'
#
loop_
_entity.id
_entity.type
_entity.pdbx_description
1 polymer ?
#
loop_
_entity_poly.entity_id
_entity_poly.type
_entity_poly.pdbx_seq_one_letter_code
_entity_poly.pdbx_strand_id
1 'polypeptide(L)'
;MPNYICVTCGVQFAATADVPDRCPICEDDRQYIGHNGQQWTTLDALRADHKNVLRPVEPGLTGLCTEPKFAIGQRPLLIQSPHGNVLWDCNSLIDDATVAAVNALGGISAMAISHPHFYDSMVEWSRAFDDVPIYLHAAN
;
A
#
# COMPACT_ATOMS: atom_id res chain seq x y z
N MET A 1 13.81 5.66 13.96
CA MET A 1 12.41 5.52 14.40
C MET A 1 11.67 4.76 13.31
N PRO A 2 10.93 3.69 13.62
CA PRO A 2 10.17 2.94 12.62
C PRO A 2 8.91 3.69 12.18
N ASN A 3 8.50 3.47 10.93
CA ASN A 3 7.16 3.78 10.45
C ASN A 3 6.24 2.60 10.75
N TYR A 4 5.28 2.80 11.65
CA TYR A 4 4.34 1.75 12.03
C TYR A 4 3.20 1.63 11.04
N ILE A 5 2.78 0.39 10.78
CA ILE A 5 1.66 0.03 9.92
C ILE A 5 0.56 -0.56 10.80
N CYS A 6 -0.66 -0.05 10.67
CA CYS A 6 -1.80 -0.64 11.37
C CYS A 6 -2.10 -2.02 10.78
N VAL A 7 -2.14 -3.06 11.62
CA VAL A 7 -2.40 -4.44 11.16
C VAL A 7 -3.82 -4.60 10.58
N THR A 8 -4.78 -3.79 11.04
CA THR A 8 -6.18 -3.88 10.59
C THR A 8 -6.38 -3.22 9.22
N CYS A 9 -6.01 -1.95 9.06
CA CYS A 9 -6.26 -1.20 7.82
C CYS A 9 -5.06 -1.12 6.88
N GLY A 10 -3.84 -1.48 7.30
CA GLY A 10 -2.65 -1.43 6.45
C GLY A 10 -2.02 -0.06 6.26
N VAL A 11 -2.63 1.01 6.78
CA VAL A 11 -2.07 2.37 6.69
C VAL A 11 -0.81 2.52 7.53
N GLN A 12 0.23 3.06 6.91
CA GLN A 12 1.50 3.40 7.51
C GLN A 12 1.48 4.85 8.05
N PHE A 13 2.08 5.04 9.21
CA PHE A 13 2.19 6.33 9.88
C PHE A 13 3.62 6.88 9.85
N ALA A 14 3.75 8.17 10.11
CA ALA A 14 5.04 8.84 10.28
C ALA A 14 5.88 8.15 11.38
N ALA A 15 7.20 8.27 11.27
CA ALA A 15 8.11 7.57 12.15
C ALA A 15 8.02 8.08 13.60
N THR A 16 7.83 7.17 14.55
CA THR A 16 7.74 7.46 15.98
C THR A 16 8.65 6.53 16.79
N ALA A 17 8.97 6.92 18.03
CA ALA A 17 9.73 6.05 18.94
C ALA A 17 8.87 4.88 19.46
N ASP A 18 7.62 5.20 19.79
CA ASP A 18 6.63 4.27 20.31
C ASP A 18 5.54 3.99 19.27
N VAL A 19 4.84 2.86 19.42
CA VAL A 19 3.67 2.57 18.59
C VAL A 19 2.62 3.68 18.73
N PRO A 20 1.88 4.04 17.67
CA PRO A 20 0.85 5.06 17.79
C PRO A 20 -0.26 4.62 18.75
N ASP A 21 -0.76 5.57 19.55
CA ASP A 21 -1.85 5.29 20.51
C ASP A 21 -3.14 4.85 19.81
N ARG A 22 -3.38 5.40 18.62
CA ARG A 22 -4.59 5.12 17.84
C ARG A 22 -4.38 5.18 16.33
N CYS A 23 -5.19 4.43 15.60
CA CYS A 23 -5.31 4.56 14.14
C CYS A 23 -6.59 5.34 13.79
N PRO A 24 -6.51 6.62 13.39
CA PRO A 24 -7.69 7.42 13.04
C PRO A 24 -8.48 6.84 11.88
N ILE A 25 -7.82 6.05 11.03
CA ILE A 25 -8.43 5.35 9.90
C ILE A 25 -9.34 4.20 10.38
N CYS A 26 -8.94 3.48 11.45
CA CYS A 26 -9.77 2.43 12.04
C CYS A 26 -10.85 2.96 12.99
N GLU A 27 -10.65 4.16 13.54
CA GLU A 27 -11.66 4.86 14.35
C GLU A 27 -12.72 5.58 13.49
N ASP A 28 -12.53 5.68 12.18
CA ASP A 28 -13.54 6.18 11.24
C ASP A 28 -14.71 5.17 11.15
N ASP A 29 -15.94 5.67 11.16
CA ASP A 29 -17.18 4.87 11.13
C ASP A 29 -17.30 3.96 9.89
N ARG A 30 -16.50 4.20 8.84
CA ARG A 30 -16.45 3.39 7.61
C ARG A 30 -15.43 2.25 7.72
N GLN A 31 -14.77 2.10 8.86
CA GLN A 31 -13.83 1.02 9.17
C GLN A 31 -14.13 0.41 10.54
N TYR A 32 -13.17 -0.33 11.09
CA TYR A 32 -13.28 -0.98 12.38
C TYR A 32 -11.91 -1.13 13.03
N ILE A 33 -11.92 -1.24 14.36
CA ILE A 33 -10.79 -1.74 15.15
C ILE A 33 -10.83 -3.26 15.13
N GLY A 34 -9.67 -3.90 14.95
CA GLY A 34 -9.57 -5.36 14.95
C GLY A 34 -10.07 -6.00 16.25
N HIS A 35 -10.50 -7.26 16.17
CA HIS A 35 -11.07 -8.00 17.31
C HIS A 35 -10.12 -8.11 18.52
N ASN A 36 -8.80 -8.08 18.29
CA ASN A 36 -7.77 -8.08 19.34
C ASN A 36 -7.33 -6.66 19.74
N GLY A 37 -8.11 -5.64 19.41
CA GLY A 37 -7.74 -4.24 19.57
C GLY A 37 -6.79 -3.75 18.47
N GLN A 38 -6.16 -2.60 18.74
CA GLN A 38 -5.22 -1.98 17.82
C GLN A 38 -3.88 -2.70 17.86
N GLN A 39 -3.40 -3.11 16.70
CA GLN A 39 -2.12 -3.78 16.55
C GLN A 39 -1.29 -3.10 15.47
N TRP A 40 0.03 -3.14 15.66
CA TRP A 40 1.00 -2.43 14.83
C TRP A 40 2.08 -3.39 14.35
N THR A 41 2.50 -3.20 13.11
CA THR A 41 3.63 -3.90 12.48
C THR A 41 4.54 -2.87 11.79
N THR A 42 5.56 -3.34 11.09
CA THR A 42 6.44 -2.51 10.26
C THR A 42 6.59 -3.13 8.88
N LEU A 43 7.10 -2.34 7.93
CA LEU A 43 7.38 -2.85 6.59
C LEU A 43 8.40 -4.00 6.62
N ASP A 44 9.45 -3.91 7.45
CA ASP A 44 10.45 -4.97 7.60
C ASP A 44 9.87 -6.26 8.15
N ALA A 45 8.91 -6.17 9.08
CA ALA A 45 8.19 -7.34 9.57
C ALA A 45 7.34 -7.98 8.47
N LEU A 46 6.62 -7.18 7.68
CA LEU A 46 5.83 -7.69 6.55
C LEU A 46 6.71 -8.36 5.48
N ARG A 47 7.88 -7.81 5.19
CA ARG A 47 8.84 -8.39 4.22
C ARG A 47 9.36 -9.77 4.64
N ALA A 48 9.29 -10.13 5.91
CA ALA A 48 9.81 -11.39 6.42
C ALA A 48 8.91 -12.59 6.09
N ASP A 49 7.59 -12.38 6.00
CA ASP A 49 6.60 -13.45 5.89
C ASP A 49 5.48 -13.20 4.87
N HIS A 50 5.44 -12.05 4.20
CA HIS A 50 4.52 -11.73 3.12
C HIS A 50 5.24 -11.48 1.80
N LYS A 51 4.51 -11.67 0.70
CA LYS A 51 4.94 -11.32 -0.66
C LYS A 51 3.80 -10.71 -1.44
N ASN A 52 4.10 -9.88 -2.43
CA ASN A 52 3.09 -9.48 -3.41
C ASN A 52 3.03 -10.50 -4.55
N VAL A 53 1.82 -10.76 -5.02
CA VAL A 53 1.54 -11.58 -6.19
C VAL A 53 0.86 -10.70 -7.23
N LEU A 54 1.47 -10.63 -8.41
CA LEU A 54 0.95 -9.90 -9.56
C LEU A 54 0.18 -10.86 -10.45
N ARG A 55 -1.03 -10.49 -10.86
CA ARG A 55 -1.88 -11.30 -11.73
C ARG A 55 -2.47 -10.44 -12.84
N PRO A 56 -2.38 -10.86 -14.13
CA PRO A 56 -3.07 -10.16 -15.20
C PRO A 56 -4.58 -10.22 -14.96
N VAL A 57 -5.25 -9.08 -15.15
CA VAL A 57 -6.70 -8.96 -15.08
C VAL A 57 -7.29 -8.93 -16.49
N GLU A 58 -6.70 -8.10 -17.34
CA GLU A 58 -7.01 -7.95 -18.76
C GLU A 58 -5.80 -7.30 -19.47
N PRO A 59 -5.78 -7.19 -20.82
CA PRO A 59 -4.68 -6.53 -21.51
C PRO A 59 -4.45 -5.10 -21.00
N GLY A 60 -3.25 -4.83 -20.50
CA GLY A 60 -2.88 -3.53 -19.95
C GLY A 60 -3.33 -3.28 -18.50
N LEU A 61 -3.85 -4.29 -17.80
CA LEU A 61 -4.26 -4.17 -16.40
C LEU A 61 -3.75 -5.35 -15.59
N THR A 62 -2.89 -5.07 -14.61
CA THR A 62 -2.33 -6.07 -13.70
C THR A 62 -2.76 -5.76 -12.27
N GLY A 63 -3.34 -6.73 -11.57
CA GLY A 63 -3.69 -6.59 -10.16
C GLY A 63 -2.58 -7.12 -9.27
N LEU A 64 -2.41 -6.50 -8.11
CA LEU A 64 -1.48 -6.94 -7.07
C LEU A 64 -2.26 -7.37 -5.84
N CYS A 65 -1.80 -8.40 -5.15
CA CYS A 65 -2.32 -8.76 -3.84
C CYS A 65 -1.19 -9.25 -2.93
N THR A 66 -1.29 -8.94 -1.65
CA THR A 66 -0.36 -9.45 -0.64
C THR A 66 -0.80 -10.84 -0.17
N GLU A 67 0.14 -11.80 -0.15
CA GLU A 67 -0.05 -13.16 0.32
C GLU A 67 0.98 -13.50 1.43
N PRO A 68 0.56 -14.01 2.61
CA PRO A 68 -0.82 -14.19 3.08
C PRO A 68 -1.65 -12.90 3.08
N LYS A 69 -2.98 -12.99 3.19
CA LYS A 69 -3.84 -11.80 3.23
C LYS A 69 -3.43 -10.93 4.43
N PHE A 70 -3.05 -9.69 4.14
CA PHE A 70 -2.78 -8.67 5.14
C PHE A 70 -3.88 -7.59 5.14
N ALA A 71 -4.12 -7.00 6.31
CA ALA A 71 -5.10 -5.94 6.53
C ALA A 71 -6.48 -6.27 5.91
N ILE A 72 -7.12 -5.28 5.28
CA ILE A 72 -8.42 -5.45 4.62
C ILE A 72 -8.32 -6.21 3.28
N GLY A 73 -7.12 -6.56 2.83
CA GLY A 73 -6.88 -7.28 1.58
C GLY A 73 -6.90 -6.37 0.37
N GLN A 74 -6.23 -5.22 0.47
CA GLN A 74 -6.11 -4.25 -0.62
C GLN A 74 -5.61 -4.92 -1.90
N ARG A 75 -6.17 -4.47 -3.02
CA ARG A 75 -5.86 -4.97 -4.35
C ARG A 75 -5.59 -3.78 -5.28
N PRO A 76 -4.40 -3.19 -5.23
CA PRO A 76 -4.05 -2.12 -6.15
C PRO A 76 -3.95 -2.66 -7.58
N LEU A 77 -4.18 -1.77 -8.54
CA LEU A 77 -4.17 -2.09 -9.96
C LEU A 77 -3.10 -1.27 -10.66
N LEU A 78 -2.17 -1.95 -11.33
CA LEU A 78 -1.23 -1.32 -12.25
C LEU A 78 -1.89 -1.20 -13.62
N ILE A 79 -2.21 0.03 -14.00
CA ILE A 79 -2.76 0.40 -15.30
C ILE A 79 -1.58 0.70 -16.22
N GLN A 80 -1.41 -0.13 -17.25
CA GLN A 80 -0.27 -0.08 -18.16
C GLN A 80 -0.62 0.70 -19.42
N SER A 81 0.22 1.67 -19.80
CA SER A 81 -0.03 2.56 -20.94
C SER A 81 1.28 2.94 -21.64
N PRO A 82 1.28 3.18 -22.97
CA PRO A 82 2.45 3.68 -23.69
C PRO A 82 2.97 5.04 -23.19
N HIS A 83 2.17 5.78 -22.42
CA HIS A 83 2.53 7.10 -21.90
C HIS A 83 2.97 7.09 -20.43
N GLY A 84 3.19 5.91 -19.85
CA GLY A 84 3.53 5.72 -18.44
C GLY A 84 2.42 5.05 -17.67
N ASN A 85 2.80 4.21 -16.72
CA ASN A 85 1.86 3.41 -15.94
C ASN A 85 1.34 4.19 -14.73
N VAL A 86 0.11 3.90 -14.31
CA VAL A 86 -0.48 4.45 -13.09
C VAL A 86 -0.80 3.31 -12.13
N LEU A 87 -0.40 3.45 -10.86
CA LEU A 87 -0.89 2.58 -9.80
C LEU A 87 -2.16 3.19 -9.20
N TRP A 88 -3.27 2.49 -9.36
CA TRP A 88 -4.55 2.83 -8.75
C TRP A 88 -4.67 2.14 -7.39
N ASP A 89 -4.89 2.94 -6.34
CA ASP A 89 -4.79 2.57 -4.94
C ASP A 89 -3.41 2.00 -4.56
N CYS A 90 -3.24 1.49 -3.33
CA CYS A 90 -1.98 0.97 -2.83
C CYS A 90 -2.21 -0.28 -1.96
N ASN A 91 -1.13 -0.92 -1.53
CA ASN A 91 -1.10 -1.91 -0.46
C ASN A 91 0.18 -1.74 0.37
N SER A 92 0.19 -2.29 1.58
CA SER A 92 1.21 -1.93 2.57
C SER A 92 2.60 -2.51 2.30
N LEU A 93 2.69 -3.64 1.60
CA LEU A 93 3.96 -4.31 1.32
C LEU A 93 4.61 -3.75 0.05
N ILE A 94 5.87 -3.33 0.15
CA ILE A 94 6.78 -3.08 -0.98
C ILE A 94 8.16 -3.65 -0.67
N ASP A 95 8.71 -4.43 -1.61
CA ASP A 95 10.02 -5.08 -1.53
C ASP A 95 10.70 -5.11 -2.90
N ASP A 96 11.98 -5.47 -2.93
CA ASP A 96 12.78 -5.48 -4.16
C ASP A 96 12.19 -6.40 -5.24
N ALA A 97 11.57 -7.51 -4.84
CA ALA A 97 10.93 -8.45 -5.75
C ALA A 97 9.69 -7.83 -6.41
N THR A 98 8.87 -7.12 -5.65
CA THR A 98 7.71 -6.37 -6.15
C THR A 98 8.17 -5.26 -7.09
N VAL A 99 9.19 -4.48 -6.69
CA VAL A 99 9.74 -3.40 -7.52
C VAL A 99 10.26 -3.95 -8.86
N ALA A 100 11.03 -5.04 -8.83
CA ALA A 100 11.53 -5.69 -10.04
C ALA A 100 10.38 -6.18 -10.94
N ALA A 101 9.35 -6.81 -10.37
CA ALA A 101 8.20 -7.29 -11.11
C ALA A 101 7.39 -6.16 -11.76
N VAL A 102 7.17 -5.05 -11.05
CA VAL A 102 6.48 -3.87 -11.58
C VAL A 102 7.33 -3.16 -12.65
N ASN A 103 8.65 -3.05 -12.45
CA ASN A 103 9.55 -2.50 -13.46
C ASN A 103 9.57 -3.33 -14.76
N ALA A 104 9.48 -4.65 -14.65
CA ALA A 104 9.31 -5.52 -15.83
C ALA A 104 8.00 -5.26 -16.60
N LEU A 105 7.01 -4.62 -15.97
CA LEU A 105 5.74 -4.20 -16.57
C LEU A 105 5.74 -2.73 -17.01
N GLY A 106 6.88 -2.02 -16.92
CA GLY A 106 7.02 -0.62 -17.33
C GLY A 106 7.11 0.38 -16.18
N GLY A 107 7.22 -0.08 -14.92
CA GLY A 107 7.36 0.79 -13.75
C GLY A 107 6.05 1.49 -13.38
N ILE A 108 6.17 2.59 -12.64
CA ILE A 108 5.06 3.48 -12.25
C ILE A 108 5.48 4.92 -12.57
N SER A 109 4.57 5.71 -13.15
CA SER A 109 4.78 7.13 -13.44
C SER A 109 3.96 8.04 -12.53
N ALA A 110 2.89 7.53 -11.93
CA ALA A 110 2.07 8.21 -10.95
C ALA A 110 1.26 7.22 -10.12
N MET A 111 0.85 7.65 -8.93
CA MET A 111 -0.08 6.92 -8.08
C MET A 111 -1.35 7.76 -7.88
N ALA A 112 -2.51 7.13 -7.90
CA ALA A 112 -3.77 7.78 -7.56
C ALA A 112 -4.49 6.94 -6.50
N ILE A 113 -4.78 7.54 -5.35
CA ILE A 113 -5.38 6.83 -4.23
C ILE A 113 -6.80 7.32 -4.01
N SER A 114 -7.75 6.39 -4.05
CA SER A 114 -9.17 6.69 -4.01
C SER A 114 -9.60 7.33 -2.69
N HIS A 115 -9.18 6.77 -1.55
CA HIS A 115 -9.57 7.23 -0.21
C HIS A 115 -8.63 6.71 0.90
N PRO A 116 -8.70 7.24 2.14
CA PRO A 116 -7.69 7.00 3.18
C PRO A 116 -7.40 5.54 3.57
N HIS A 117 -8.34 4.61 3.37
CA HIS A 117 -8.13 3.18 3.62
C HIS A 117 -7.09 2.52 2.70
N PHE A 118 -6.78 3.16 1.58
CA PHE A 118 -5.81 2.70 0.58
C PHE A 118 -4.53 3.54 0.59
N TYR A 119 -4.32 4.40 1.60
CA TYR A 119 -3.06 5.12 1.76
C TYR A 119 -1.90 4.17 2.02
N ASP A 120 -2.16 3.08 2.74
CA ASP A 120 -1.18 2.00 2.96
C ASP A 120 0.23 2.52 3.25
N SER A 121 1.24 2.06 2.51
CA SER A 121 2.60 2.59 2.51
C SER A 121 2.90 3.40 1.24
N MET A 122 1.94 4.19 0.76
CA MET A 122 2.04 4.94 -0.51
C MET A 122 3.31 5.79 -0.64
N VAL A 123 3.85 6.28 0.48
CA VAL A 123 5.11 7.04 0.50
C VAL A 123 6.30 6.15 0.19
N GLU A 124 6.33 4.92 0.72
CA GLU A 124 7.39 3.94 0.42
C GLU A 124 7.29 3.45 -1.02
N TRP A 125 6.07 3.27 -1.53
CA TRP A 125 5.85 3.00 -2.96
C TRP A 125 6.35 4.15 -3.83
N SER A 126 5.96 5.39 -3.55
CA SER A 126 6.42 6.56 -4.31
C SER A 126 7.95 6.64 -4.35
N ARG A 127 8.63 6.50 -3.21
CA ARG A 127 10.10 6.47 -3.12
C ARG A 127 10.72 5.34 -3.92
N ALA A 128 10.12 4.15 -3.90
CA ALA A 128 10.63 2.97 -4.61
C ALA A 128 10.55 3.11 -6.14
N PHE A 129 9.74 4.04 -6.65
CA PHE A 129 9.60 4.35 -8.06
C PHE A 129 9.98 5.81 -8.34
N ASP A 130 11.15 6.26 -7.85
CA ASP A 130 11.74 7.56 -8.14
C ASP A 130 10.90 8.78 -7.71
N ASP A 131 10.31 8.71 -6.51
CA ASP A 131 9.48 9.75 -5.91
C ASP A 131 8.30 10.18 -6.81
N VAL A 132 7.66 9.21 -7.49
CA VAL A 132 6.49 9.45 -8.34
C VAL A 132 5.38 10.19 -7.59
N PRO A 133 4.64 11.10 -8.27
CA PRO A 133 3.59 11.87 -7.64
C PRO A 133 2.45 10.97 -7.14
N ILE A 134 1.97 11.27 -5.94
CA ILE A 134 0.78 10.67 -5.34
C ILE A 134 -0.37 11.67 -5.44
N TYR A 135 -1.41 11.33 -6.19
CA TYR A 135 -2.62 12.13 -6.32
C TYR A 135 -3.68 11.66 -5.33
N LEU A 136 -4.15 12.59 -4.51
CA LEU A 136 -5.22 12.40 -3.54
C LEU A 136 -6.38 13.34 -3.86
N HIS A 137 -7.61 12.92 -3.56
CA HIS A 137 -8.75 13.81 -3.65
C HIS A 137 -8.65 14.93 -2.61
N ALA A 138 -8.96 16.18 -2.97
CA ALA A 138 -8.80 17.34 -2.09
C ALA A 138 -9.71 17.34 -0.84
N ALA A 139 -10.73 16.48 -0.83
CA ALA A 139 -11.67 16.31 0.28
C ALA A 139 -11.41 15.05 1.13
N ASN A 140 -10.31 14.34 0.88
CA ASN A 140 -9.89 13.20 1.70
C ASN A 140 -9.25 13.64 3.01
#